data_AF-A0A5A8D3B2-F1
#
_entry.id   AF-A0A5A8D3B2-F1
#
_cell.length_a   1.000
_cell.length_b   1.000
_cell.length_c   1.000
_cell.angle_alpha   90.00
_cell.angle_beta   90.00
_cell.angle_gamma   90.00
#
_symmetry.space_group_name_H-M   'P 1'
#
loop_
_entity.id
_entity.type
_entity.pdbx_description
1 polymer ?
#
loop_
_entity_poly.entity_id
_entity_poly.type
_entity_poly.pdbx_seq_one_letter_code
_entity_poly.pdbx_strand_id
1 'polypeptide(L)'
;MAAASRLGDHGFAAARDAPKLLVCLDGIAVGPARDMRTLQLSATFLAFVEGWDTPVVIAAWHAYVRRPPNIRVSKLMRKLLAIEDLASLDTAPELGIALESLHLVTDRLSRAISSGLEPVSALEGGPESALLHTFELVASDAKADSSFRVGDHAADWSTVLSPVGDAEADRTALTRMQEALGFDRGEAGEVMFVTDGPWLLGSSLAKQVRHDGLTSKWRRSMSDWWNIRWTLCRAEGRRDAKEMRMRDQMTLLDKSGIDRGSGPTYRARRLASIVCDILIDRKEVPCINDCLVPNAIVMSRREISKPEWHVPKEVRRLARRFPSRFADDEDR
;
A
#
# COMPACT_ATOMS: atom_id res chain seq x y z
N MET A 1 -20.14 14.94 40.82
CA MET A 1 -19.00 15.69 40.29
C MET A 1 -18.34 14.84 39.22
N ALA A 2 -18.39 15.32 37.98
CA ALA A 2 -17.87 14.63 36.81
C ALA A 2 -16.34 14.58 36.82
N ALA A 3 -15.77 13.40 36.53
CA ALA A 3 -14.37 13.25 36.20
C ALA A 3 -14.15 13.82 34.79
N ALA A 4 -13.80 15.11 34.73
CA ALA A 4 -13.43 15.78 33.51
C ALA A 4 -12.07 15.28 32.99
N SER A 5 -12.07 14.89 31.72
CA SER A 5 -11.06 15.26 30.72
C SER A 5 -9.57 15.13 31.10
N ARG A 6 -8.95 14.01 30.71
CA ARG A 6 -7.50 13.92 30.45
C ARG A 6 -7.24 13.47 29.01
N LEU A 7 -7.93 14.12 28.06
CA LEU A 7 -7.70 13.99 26.61
C LEU A 7 -7.46 15.37 26.00
N GLY A 8 -6.69 16.22 26.68
CA GLY A 8 -6.14 17.46 26.14
C GLY A 8 -4.62 17.37 26.19
N ASP A 9 -3.96 17.76 25.09
CA ASP A 9 -2.50 17.95 24.91
C ASP A 9 -1.64 16.80 24.35
N HIS A 10 -2.22 15.77 23.74
CA HIS A 10 -1.45 14.72 23.04
C HIS A 10 -1.50 14.77 21.50
N GLY A 11 -2.06 15.84 20.93
CA GLY A 11 -2.30 15.90 19.48
C GLY A 11 -1.07 15.89 18.58
N PHE A 12 0.11 16.33 19.06
CA PHE A 12 1.28 16.54 18.18
C PHE A 12 2.65 16.19 18.77
N ALA A 13 2.77 15.86 20.06
CA ALA A 13 4.04 15.36 20.60
C ALA A 13 4.48 14.03 19.96
N ALA A 14 3.53 13.29 19.36
CA ALA A 14 3.77 12.07 18.58
C ALA A 14 4.26 12.33 17.13
N ALA A 15 4.26 13.57 16.63
CA ALA A 15 4.68 13.88 15.27
C ALA A 15 6.21 13.77 15.06
N ARG A 16 7.00 13.84 16.15
CA ARG A 16 8.47 13.69 16.07
C ARG A 16 8.93 12.26 15.80
N ASP A 17 8.12 11.28 16.21
CA ASP A 17 8.38 9.84 16.04
C ASP A 17 7.45 9.21 14.98
N ALA A 18 6.66 10.02 14.27
CA ALA A 18 5.80 9.55 13.19
C ALA A 18 6.65 9.25 11.93
N PRO A 19 6.33 8.19 11.17
CA PRO A 19 7.01 7.92 9.91
C PRO A 19 6.89 9.12 8.97
N LYS A 20 7.99 9.57 8.35
CA LYS A 20 7.97 10.71 7.42
C LYS A 20 7.16 10.42 6.15
N LEU A 21 7.03 9.15 5.78
CA LEU A 21 6.31 8.69 4.60
C LEU A 21 5.35 7.54 4.94
N LEU A 22 4.06 7.73 4.61
CA LEU A 22 3.09 6.65 4.59
C LEU A 22 2.87 6.18 3.15
N VAL A 23 2.83 4.85 2.97
CA VAL A 23 2.55 4.20 1.69
C VAL A 23 1.19 3.51 1.77
N CYS A 24 0.16 4.19 1.30
CA CYS A 24 -1.21 3.65 1.22
C CYS A 24 -1.29 2.65 0.07
N LEU A 25 -1.14 1.36 0.37
CA LEU A 25 -1.05 0.30 -0.61
C LEU A 25 -2.39 -0.45 -0.77
N ASP A 26 -2.83 -0.56 -2.01
CA ASP A 26 -3.99 -1.36 -2.41
C ASP A 26 -3.60 -2.28 -3.59
N GLY A 27 -4.38 -3.32 -3.83
CA GLY A 27 -4.16 -4.26 -4.91
C GLY A 27 -5.37 -5.15 -5.17
N ILE A 28 -5.45 -5.63 -6.41
CA ILE A 28 -6.43 -6.66 -6.80
C ILE A 28 -5.68 -7.96 -7.02
N ALA A 29 -6.18 -9.01 -6.36
CA ALA A 29 -5.75 -10.38 -6.62
C ALA A 29 -6.96 -11.26 -6.92
N VAL A 30 -6.75 -12.25 -7.78
CA VAL A 30 -7.77 -13.23 -8.20
C VAL A 30 -7.25 -14.65 -8.07
N GLY A 31 -8.15 -15.61 -8.02
CA GLY A 31 -7.81 -17.03 -7.93
C GLY A 31 -8.32 -17.68 -6.66
N PRO A 32 -8.14 -19.00 -6.52
CA PRO A 32 -8.49 -19.69 -5.29
C PRO A 32 -7.51 -19.34 -4.17
N ALA A 33 -7.91 -19.52 -2.91
CA ALA A 33 -7.13 -19.07 -1.75
C ALA A 33 -5.69 -19.62 -1.65
N ARG A 34 -5.39 -20.73 -2.34
CA ARG A 34 -4.08 -21.38 -2.43
C ARG A 34 -3.21 -20.87 -3.60
N ASP A 35 -3.82 -20.23 -4.60
CA ASP A 35 -3.20 -19.78 -5.85
C ASP A 35 -3.71 -18.37 -6.21
N MET A 36 -3.58 -17.45 -5.24
CA MET A 36 -3.94 -16.05 -5.45
C MET A 36 -2.90 -15.37 -6.33
N ARG A 37 -3.36 -14.70 -7.39
CA ARG A 37 -2.55 -13.95 -8.34
C ARG A 37 -2.95 -12.49 -8.34
N THR A 38 -2.02 -11.65 -7.89
CA THR A 38 -2.09 -10.20 -7.96
C THR A 38 -2.06 -9.79 -9.43
N LEU A 39 -3.06 -9.01 -9.84
CA LEU A 39 -3.18 -8.46 -11.20
C LEU A 39 -2.90 -6.97 -11.23
N GLN A 40 -2.94 -6.33 -10.07
CA GLN A 40 -2.73 -4.90 -9.92
C GLN A 40 -2.21 -4.59 -8.53
N LEU A 41 -1.23 -3.69 -8.47
CA LEU A 41 -0.81 -2.99 -7.25
C LEU A 41 -0.86 -1.49 -7.51
N SER A 42 -1.29 -0.73 -6.50
CA SER A 42 -1.29 0.72 -6.54
C SER A 42 -0.94 1.27 -5.17
N ALA A 43 -0.18 2.36 -5.14
CA ALA A 43 0.20 3.05 -3.92
C ALA A 43 -0.13 4.54 -4.03
N THR A 44 -0.46 5.16 -2.90
CA THR A 44 -0.49 6.61 -2.75
C THR A 44 0.42 7.00 -1.60
N PHE A 45 1.28 7.97 -1.85
CA PHE A 45 2.33 8.39 -0.93
C PHE A 45 1.87 9.64 -0.19
N LEU A 46 1.89 9.57 1.14
CA LEU A 46 1.61 10.71 2.03
C LEU A 46 2.88 11.10 2.76
N ALA A 47 3.26 12.37 2.71
CA ALA A 47 4.38 12.91 3.46
C ALA A 47 3.89 13.71 4.67
N PHE A 48 4.59 13.56 5.80
CA PHE A 48 4.53 14.50 6.91
C PHE A 48 5.68 15.50 6.75
N VAL A 49 5.36 16.79 6.78
CA VAL A 49 6.32 17.87 6.59
C VAL A 49 6.40 18.66 7.87
N GLU A 50 7.62 19.04 8.24
CA GLU A 50 7.81 19.93 9.37
C GLU A 50 7.08 21.26 9.14
N GLY A 51 6.29 21.70 10.13
CA GLY A 51 5.45 22.89 10.02
C GLY A 51 4.09 22.69 9.35
N TRP A 52 3.75 21.46 8.93
CA TRP A 52 2.42 21.13 8.41
C TRP A 52 1.63 20.35 9.44
N ASP A 53 0.40 20.82 9.71
CA ASP A 53 -0.53 20.15 10.63
C ASP A 53 -1.24 18.94 9.97
N THR A 54 -1.00 18.69 8.69
CA THR A 54 -1.69 17.66 7.92
C THR A 54 -0.74 16.91 6.96
N PRO A 55 -0.92 15.59 6.78
CA PRO A 55 -0.16 14.85 5.78
C PRO A 55 -0.59 15.25 4.36
N VAL A 56 0.37 15.31 3.44
CA VAL A 56 0.15 15.75 2.05
C VAL A 56 0.32 14.60 1.09
N VAL A 57 -0.60 14.46 0.13
CA VAL A 57 -0.42 13.53 -1.00
C VAL A 57 0.65 14.07 -1.94
N ILE A 58 1.74 13.32 -2.11
CA ILE A 58 2.87 13.76 -2.96
C ILE A 58 2.90 13.09 -4.33
N ALA A 59 2.42 11.85 -4.41
CA ALA A 59 2.46 11.05 -5.64
C ALA A 59 1.55 9.82 -5.52
N ALA A 60 1.26 9.21 -6.66
CA ALA A 60 0.79 7.83 -6.72
C ALA A 60 1.75 6.96 -7.52
N TRP A 61 1.68 5.66 -7.30
CA TRP A 61 2.34 4.64 -8.11
C TRP A 61 1.33 3.58 -8.50
N HIS A 62 1.48 3.03 -9.70
CA HIS A 62 0.63 1.95 -10.19
C HIS A 62 1.39 0.99 -11.09
N ALA A 63 1.06 -0.29 -10.94
CA ALA A 63 1.46 -1.33 -11.87
C ALA A 63 0.33 -2.36 -12.06
N TYR A 64 0.05 -2.71 -13.30
CA TYR A 64 -0.53 -4.01 -13.62
C TYR A 64 0.52 -5.10 -13.47
N VAL A 65 0.09 -6.31 -13.14
CA VAL A 65 0.96 -7.46 -12.95
C VAL A 65 0.52 -8.56 -13.90
N ARG A 66 1.51 -9.17 -14.56
CA ARG A 66 1.29 -10.23 -15.54
C ARG A 66 0.45 -11.34 -14.95
N ARG A 67 -0.67 -11.66 -15.61
CA ARG A 67 -1.48 -12.80 -15.21
C ARG A 67 -0.85 -14.10 -15.72
N PRO A 68 -0.87 -15.19 -14.93
CA PRO A 68 -0.62 -16.51 -15.47
C PRO A 68 -1.66 -16.89 -16.54
N PRO A 69 -1.30 -17.63 -17.61
CA PRO A 69 -2.21 -17.96 -18.70
C PRO A 69 -3.49 -18.68 -18.27
N ASN A 70 -3.42 -19.46 -17.18
CA ASN A 70 -4.53 -20.22 -16.62
C ASN A 70 -5.52 -19.37 -15.78
N ILE A 71 -5.18 -18.12 -15.47
CA ILE A 71 -6.07 -17.22 -14.73
C ILE A 71 -7.09 -16.57 -15.67
N ARG A 72 -8.36 -16.90 -15.45
CA ARG A 72 -9.49 -16.28 -16.14
C ARG A 72 -9.93 -15.00 -15.42
N VAL A 73 -10.00 -13.90 -16.17
CA VAL A 73 -10.44 -12.59 -15.66
C VAL A 73 -11.84 -12.29 -16.19
N SER A 74 -12.81 -12.19 -15.29
CA SER A 74 -14.20 -11.93 -15.66
C SER A 74 -14.40 -10.50 -16.20
N LYS A 75 -15.51 -10.24 -16.90
CA LYS A 75 -15.88 -8.88 -17.34
C LYS A 75 -16.01 -7.90 -16.16
N LEU A 76 -16.55 -8.37 -15.03
CA LEU A 76 -16.64 -7.57 -13.81
C LEU A 76 -15.24 -7.24 -13.27
N MET A 77 -14.34 -8.21 -13.25
CA MET A 77 -12.97 -7.99 -12.77
C MET A 77 -12.21 -7.01 -13.66
N ARG A 78 -12.38 -7.08 -14.98
CA ARG A 78 -11.81 -6.09 -15.91
C ARG A 78 -12.28 -4.67 -15.61
N LYS A 79 -13.58 -4.47 -15.33
CA LYS A 79 -14.11 -3.17 -14.88
C LYS A 79 -13.46 -2.70 -13.57
N LEU A 80 -13.26 -3.60 -12.61
CA LEU A 80 -12.59 -3.26 -11.33
C LEU A 80 -11.11 -2.92 -11.51
N LEU A 81 -10.44 -3.59 -12.43
CA LEU A 81 -9.05 -3.31 -12.82
C LEU A 81 -8.93 -2.05 -13.69
N ALA A 82 -10.04 -1.49 -14.17
CA ALA A 82 -10.05 -0.39 -15.14
C ALA A 82 -9.27 -0.70 -16.44
N ILE A 83 -9.40 -1.94 -16.94
CA ILE A 83 -8.82 -2.38 -18.21
C ILE A 83 -9.91 -2.71 -19.23
N GLU A 84 -9.68 -2.36 -20.49
CA GLU A 84 -10.59 -2.66 -21.60
C GLU A 84 -10.31 -4.04 -22.19
N ASP A 85 -9.04 -4.32 -22.45
CA ASP A 85 -8.55 -5.59 -22.99
C ASP A 85 -7.77 -6.42 -21.95
N LEU A 86 -7.59 -7.72 -22.25
CA LEU A 86 -6.73 -8.59 -21.46
C LEU A 86 -5.26 -8.48 -21.84
N ALA A 87 -4.96 -7.94 -23.03
CA ALA A 87 -3.61 -7.77 -23.52
C ALA A 87 -2.79 -6.91 -22.53
N SER A 88 -3.43 -5.92 -21.91
CA SER A 88 -2.88 -5.08 -20.83
C SER A 88 -2.32 -5.88 -19.65
N LEU A 89 -2.89 -7.06 -19.33
CA LEU A 89 -2.37 -7.97 -18.31
C LEU A 89 -1.40 -9.00 -18.86
N ASP A 90 -1.45 -9.30 -20.16
CA ASP A 90 -0.59 -10.30 -20.78
C ASP A 90 0.79 -9.72 -21.09
N THR A 91 0.85 -8.41 -21.41
CA THR A 91 2.09 -7.66 -21.65
C THR A 91 2.64 -6.97 -20.41
N ALA A 92 1.90 -6.97 -19.29
CA ALA A 92 2.33 -6.41 -18.02
C ALA A 92 3.65 -7.02 -17.49
N PRO A 93 4.35 -6.33 -16.55
CA PRO A 93 5.53 -6.86 -15.90
C PRO A 93 5.21 -8.01 -14.95
N GLU A 94 6.19 -8.85 -14.66
CA GLU A 94 6.07 -9.86 -13.59
C GLU A 94 6.02 -9.19 -12.20
N LEU A 95 5.47 -9.90 -11.21
CA LEU A 95 5.30 -9.36 -9.86
C LEU A 95 6.63 -8.87 -9.25
N GLY A 96 7.73 -9.59 -9.51
CA GLY A 96 9.06 -9.21 -9.01
C GLY A 96 9.47 -7.80 -9.46
N ILE A 97 9.24 -7.47 -10.73
CA ILE A 97 9.54 -6.16 -11.32
C ILE A 97 8.61 -5.08 -10.76
N ALA A 98 7.32 -5.40 -10.58
CA ALA A 98 6.37 -4.48 -9.94
C ALA A 98 6.81 -4.12 -8.51
N LEU A 99 7.27 -5.11 -7.73
CA LEU A 99 7.78 -4.87 -6.38
C LEU A 99 9.08 -4.05 -6.39
N GLU A 100 10.02 -4.32 -7.32
CA GLU A 100 11.24 -3.52 -7.48
C GLU A 100 10.93 -2.05 -7.77
N SER A 101 9.95 -1.78 -8.62
CA SER A 101 9.49 -0.42 -8.92
C SER A 101 8.88 0.27 -7.71
N LEU A 102 7.95 -0.37 -7.01
CA LEU A 102 7.36 0.18 -5.78
C LEU A 102 8.44 0.55 -4.76
N HIS A 103 9.43 -0.33 -4.59
CA HIS A 103 10.56 -0.18 -3.70
C HIS A 103 11.48 0.97 -4.09
N LEU A 104 11.80 1.08 -5.38
CA LEU A 104 12.58 2.19 -5.93
C LEU A 104 11.89 3.53 -5.66
N VAL A 105 10.60 3.63 -5.98
CA VAL A 105 9.82 4.86 -5.79
C VAL A 105 9.75 5.21 -4.30
N THR A 106 9.47 4.23 -3.44
CA THR A 106 9.40 4.42 -2.00
C THR A 106 10.72 4.96 -1.43
N ASP A 107 11.86 4.39 -1.85
CA ASP A 107 13.18 4.84 -1.40
C ASP A 107 13.50 6.25 -1.88
N ARG A 108 13.23 6.53 -3.16
CA ARG A 108 13.51 7.84 -3.76
C ARG A 108 12.69 8.94 -3.09
N LEU A 109 11.39 8.71 -2.89
CA LEU A 109 10.51 9.65 -2.20
C LEU A 109 10.92 9.82 -0.72
N SER A 110 11.22 8.73 -0.02
CA SER A 110 11.65 8.80 1.39
C SER A 110 12.94 9.61 1.58
N ARG A 111 13.93 9.44 0.69
CA ARG A 111 15.15 10.25 0.68
C ARG A 111 14.86 11.71 0.33
N ALA A 112 14.06 11.95 -0.71
CA ALA A 112 13.70 13.30 -1.13
C ALA A 112 13.05 14.09 0.01
N ILE A 113 12.06 13.50 0.70
CA ILE A 113 11.39 14.10 1.87
C ILE A 113 12.40 14.35 2.99
N SER A 114 13.29 13.39 3.27
CA SER A 114 14.30 13.52 4.32
C SER A 114 15.34 14.60 4.02
N SER A 115 15.58 14.88 2.74
CA SER A 115 16.46 15.94 2.25
C SER A 115 15.75 17.30 2.06
N GLY A 116 14.50 17.42 2.51
CA GLY A 116 13.77 18.69 2.50
C GLY A 116 12.94 18.95 1.23
N LEU A 117 12.54 17.91 0.49
CA LEU A 117 11.48 18.06 -0.51
C LEU A 117 10.23 18.59 0.20
N GLU A 118 9.88 19.85 -0.08
CA GLU A 118 8.58 20.39 0.23
C GLU A 118 7.55 19.72 -0.69
N PRO A 119 6.55 19.01 -0.16
CA PRO A 119 5.41 18.57 -0.94
C PRO A 119 4.84 19.76 -1.67
N VAL A 120 4.86 19.69 -2.99
CA VAL A 120 4.04 20.60 -3.77
C VAL A 120 2.62 20.13 -3.48
N SER A 121 1.95 20.86 -2.57
CA SER A 121 0.53 20.70 -2.33
C SER A 121 -0.15 20.58 -3.69
N ALA A 122 -0.84 19.47 -3.91
CA ALA A 122 -1.90 19.42 -4.90
C ALA A 122 -2.98 20.43 -4.45
N LEU A 123 -2.68 21.71 -4.73
CA LEU A 123 -3.44 22.94 -4.60
C LEU A 123 -4.83 22.74 -4.01
N GLU A 124 -5.03 23.20 -2.77
CA GLU A 124 -6.31 23.66 -2.17
C GLU A 124 -7.55 22.72 -2.22
N GLY A 125 -7.45 21.51 -2.79
CA GLY A 125 -8.61 20.66 -3.09
C GLY A 125 -8.72 19.36 -2.29
N GLY A 126 -7.88 19.16 -1.27
CA GLY A 126 -7.86 17.97 -0.43
C GLY A 126 -7.30 16.71 -1.13
N PRO A 127 -7.25 15.54 -0.46
CA PRO A 127 -6.69 14.29 -1.00
C PRO A 127 -7.44 13.74 -2.23
N GLU A 128 -8.58 14.33 -2.59
CA GLU A 128 -9.39 14.03 -3.77
C GLU A 128 -9.09 14.95 -4.95
N SER A 129 -8.34 16.04 -4.75
CA SER A 129 -7.83 16.89 -5.83
C SER A 129 -6.95 16.07 -6.78
N ALA A 130 -6.87 16.52 -8.04
CA ALA A 130 -6.07 15.85 -9.06
C ALA A 130 -4.64 15.68 -8.55
N LEU A 131 -4.14 14.43 -8.56
CA LEU A 131 -2.72 14.18 -8.37
C LEU A 131 -1.96 15.00 -9.40
N LEU A 132 -0.79 15.53 -9.04
CA LEU A 132 0.07 16.21 -10.01
C LEU A 132 0.92 15.19 -10.79
N HIS A 133 1.28 14.06 -10.17
CA HIS A 133 2.20 13.08 -10.76
C HIS A 133 1.86 11.62 -10.41
N THR A 134 2.09 10.71 -11.35
CA THR A 134 1.97 9.26 -11.16
C THR A 134 3.23 8.56 -11.64
N PHE A 135 3.73 7.60 -10.85
CA PHE A 135 4.79 6.69 -11.24
C PHE A 135 4.19 5.44 -11.89
N GLU A 136 4.71 5.06 -13.05
CA GLU A 136 4.24 3.93 -13.82
C GLU A 136 5.41 3.06 -14.29
N LEU A 137 5.14 1.77 -14.49
CA LEU A 137 6.06 0.85 -15.14
C LEU A 137 5.77 0.79 -16.64
N VAL A 138 6.78 1.09 -17.45
CA VAL A 138 6.71 1.05 -18.91
C VAL A 138 7.80 0.15 -19.47
N ALA A 139 7.50 -0.58 -20.54
CA ALA A 139 8.52 -1.29 -21.31
C ALA A 139 9.35 -0.26 -22.10
N SER A 140 10.68 -0.44 -22.14
CA SER A 140 11.68 0.54 -22.59
C SER A 140 11.47 1.09 -24.01
N ASP A 141 10.70 0.39 -24.86
CA ASP A 141 10.40 0.82 -26.22
C ASP A 141 9.32 1.92 -26.28
N ALA A 142 8.53 2.10 -25.22
CA ALA A 142 7.58 3.19 -25.08
C ALA A 142 8.27 4.42 -24.47
N LYS A 143 9.06 5.15 -25.27
CA LYS A 143 9.58 6.46 -24.86
C LYS A 143 8.40 7.43 -24.74
N ALA A 144 8.01 7.75 -23.51
CA ALA A 144 7.06 8.79 -23.23
C ALA A 144 7.79 10.15 -23.33
N ASP A 145 7.54 10.89 -24.41
CA ASP A 145 8.15 12.20 -24.70
C ASP A 145 7.88 13.27 -23.61
N SER A 146 7.05 12.96 -22.60
CA SER A 146 6.70 13.81 -21.47
C SER A 146 6.95 13.20 -20.09
N SER A 147 7.58 12.02 -19.99
CA SER A 147 7.82 11.35 -18.70
C SER A 147 9.30 11.27 -18.33
N PHE A 148 9.58 11.34 -17.03
CA PHE A 148 10.94 11.28 -16.51
C PHE A 148 11.31 9.86 -16.08
N ARG A 149 12.43 9.35 -16.57
CA ARG A 149 12.93 8.02 -16.21
C ARG A 149 13.55 8.05 -14.80
N VAL A 150 12.96 7.30 -13.89
CA VAL A 150 13.35 7.24 -12.46
C VAL A 150 14.32 6.10 -12.19
N GLY A 151 14.20 4.99 -12.92
CA GLY A 151 15.14 3.90 -12.86
C GLY A 151 14.71 2.67 -13.65
N ASP A 152 15.67 1.76 -13.81
CA ASP A 152 15.60 0.62 -14.71
C ASP A 152 15.49 -0.69 -13.94
N HIS A 153 14.79 -1.63 -14.54
CA HIS A 153 14.51 -2.95 -13.96
C HIS A 153 14.84 -4.04 -14.98
N ALA A 154 14.80 -5.29 -14.53
CA ALA A 154 15.02 -6.44 -15.39
C ALA A 154 14.01 -6.49 -16.56
N ALA A 155 14.40 -7.16 -17.65
CA ALA A 155 13.58 -7.39 -18.84
C ALA A 155 13.04 -6.10 -19.47
N ASP A 156 13.91 -5.09 -19.58
CA ASP A 156 13.65 -3.82 -20.27
C ASP A 156 12.49 -3.01 -19.70
N TRP A 157 12.17 -3.17 -18.41
CA TRP A 157 11.20 -2.32 -17.74
C TRP A 157 11.84 -1.08 -17.13
N SER A 158 11.15 0.04 -17.19
CA SER A 158 11.56 1.31 -16.60
C SER A 158 10.44 1.88 -15.75
N THR A 159 10.77 2.41 -14.58
CA THR A 159 9.85 3.25 -13.82
C THR A 159 9.97 4.68 -14.32
N VAL A 160 8.84 5.25 -14.71
CA VAL A 160 8.75 6.63 -15.17
C VAL A 160 7.83 7.43 -14.26
N LEU A 161 8.12 8.72 -14.11
CA LEU A 161 7.27 9.70 -13.48
C LEU A 161 6.57 10.50 -14.59
N SER A 162 5.25 10.45 -14.60
CA SER A 162 4.41 11.13 -15.59
C SER A 162 3.57 12.22 -14.92
N PRO A 163 3.45 13.42 -15.53
CA PRO A 163 2.51 14.44 -15.06
C PRO A 163 1.07 13.97 -15.28
N VAL A 164 0.18 14.38 -14.39
CA VAL A 164 -1.26 14.11 -14.47
C VAL A 164 -1.95 15.44 -14.83
N GLY A 165 -1.68 15.94 -16.04
CA GLY A 165 -2.20 17.23 -16.51
C GLY A 165 -1.25 17.98 -17.42
N ASP A 166 -1.77 19.03 -18.06
CA ASP A 166 -1.04 19.89 -19.02
C ASP A 166 -0.77 21.31 -18.47
N ALA A 167 -1.14 21.59 -17.21
CA ALA A 167 -1.06 22.94 -16.67
C ALA A 167 0.39 23.33 -16.33
N GLU A 168 0.72 24.60 -16.49
CA GLU A 168 2.08 25.12 -16.28
C GLU A 168 2.54 25.02 -14.81
N ALA A 169 1.60 25.04 -13.86
CA ALA A 169 1.84 24.74 -12.44
C ALA A 169 2.30 23.28 -12.23
N ASP A 170 1.74 22.33 -13.00
CA ASP A 170 2.09 20.91 -12.94
C ASP A 170 3.52 20.67 -13.41
N ARG A 171 4.02 21.49 -14.36
CA ARG A 171 5.40 21.40 -14.86
C ARG A 171 6.42 21.85 -13.81
N THR A 172 6.15 22.93 -13.08
CA THR A 172 7.06 23.40 -12.01
C THR A 172 7.14 22.38 -10.87
N ALA A 173 6.00 21.80 -10.51
CA ALA A 173 5.93 20.72 -9.52
C ALA A 173 6.71 19.48 -9.98
N LEU A 174 6.55 19.11 -11.25
CA LEU A 174 7.26 17.99 -11.86
C LEU A 174 8.78 18.21 -11.84
N THR A 175 9.27 19.39 -12.24
CA THR A 175 10.70 19.70 -12.24
C THR A 175 11.29 19.60 -10.84
N ARG A 176 10.62 20.14 -9.81
CA ARG A 176 11.09 20.01 -8.41
C ARG A 176 11.14 18.56 -7.96
N MET A 177 10.13 17.77 -8.32
CA MET A 177 10.10 16.33 -8.02
C MET A 177 11.24 15.61 -8.75
N GLN A 178 11.49 15.92 -10.02
CA GLN A 178 12.60 15.34 -10.80
C GLN A 178 13.96 15.65 -10.19
N GLU A 179 14.19 16.92 -9.83
CA GLU A 179 15.41 17.36 -9.14
C GLU A 179 15.59 16.57 -7.84
N ALA A 180 14.55 16.50 -7.01
CA ALA A 180 14.59 15.80 -5.73
C ALA A 180 14.84 14.28 -5.88
N LEU A 181 14.25 13.61 -6.87
CA LEU A 181 14.47 12.19 -7.15
C LEU A 181 15.88 11.91 -7.71
N GLY A 182 16.48 12.88 -8.39
CA GLY A 182 17.83 12.80 -8.96
C GLY A 182 18.96 12.85 -7.92
N PHE A 183 18.68 13.31 -6.69
CA PHE A 183 19.65 13.27 -5.61
C PHE A 183 19.66 11.89 -4.94
N ASP A 184 20.61 11.03 -5.32
CA ASP A 184 20.94 9.79 -4.57
C ASP A 184 21.63 10.04 -3.21
N ARG A 185 21.52 11.27 -2.69
CA ARG A 185 22.21 11.72 -1.49
C ARG A 185 21.19 11.88 -0.36
N GLY A 186 21.32 11.07 0.67
CA GLY A 186 20.48 11.12 1.88
C GLY A 186 20.17 9.72 2.43
N GLU A 187 20.04 9.62 3.75
CA GLU A 187 19.50 8.41 4.38
C GLU A 187 17.99 8.33 4.09
N ALA A 188 17.50 7.13 3.79
CA ALA A 188 16.05 6.93 3.64
C ALA A 188 15.39 7.14 5.01
N GLY A 189 14.38 8.00 5.05
CA GLY A 189 13.55 8.20 6.24
C GLY A 189 12.68 6.98 6.55
N GLU A 190 12.07 6.99 7.72
CA GLU A 190 11.16 5.92 8.15
C GLU A 190 9.90 5.88 7.27
N VAL A 191 9.56 4.68 6.81
CA VAL A 191 8.43 4.40 5.93
C VAL A 191 7.48 3.42 6.61
N MET A 192 6.19 3.72 6.58
CA MET A 192 5.14 2.82 7.06
C MET A 192 4.15 2.48 5.95
N PHE A 193 3.92 1.19 5.72
CA PHE A 193 2.84 0.74 4.84
C PHE A 193 1.49 0.83 5.54
N VAL A 194 0.47 1.22 4.80
CA VAL A 194 -0.90 1.39 5.27
C VAL A 194 -1.84 0.61 4.35
N THR A 195 -2.76 -0.18 4.91
CA THR A 195 -3.74 -0.96 4.14
C THR A 195 -5.12 -0.93 4.79
N ASP A 196 -6.16 -1.14 3.97
CA ASP A 196 -7.50 -1.42 4.46
C ASP A 196 -7.67 -2.92 4.75
N GLY A 197 -7.32 -3.31 5.97
CA GLY A 197 -7.38 -4.70 6.43
C GLY A 197 -6.13 -5.52 6.13
N PRO A 198 -6.14 -6.81 6.53
CA PRO A 198 -4.97 -7.67 6.44
C PRO A 198 -4.85 -8.43 5.11
N TRP A 199 -5.82 -8.31 4.20
CA TRP A 199 -5.92 -9.24 3.06
C TRP A 199 -4.78 -9.11 2.05
N LEU A 200 -4.32 -7.90 1.78
CA LEU A 200 -3.27 -7.67 0.79
C LEU A 200 -1.91 -8.15 1.30
N LEU A 201 -1.34 -7.45 2.29
CA LEU A 201 -0.02 -7.75 2.85
C LEU A 201 -0.01 -9.04 3.67
N GLY A 202 -1.12 -9.38 4.31
CA GLY A 202 -1.24 -10.57 5.14
C GLY A 202 -1.64 -11.85 4.38
N SER A 203 -2.19 -11.74 3.18
CA SER A 203 -2.66 -12.93 2.44
C SER A 203 -2.28 -12.93 0.98
N SER A 204 -2.96 -12.17 0.11
CA SER A 204 -2.82 -12.35 -1.34
C SER A 204 -1.39 -12.11 -1.81
N LEU A 205 -0.80 -10.97 -1.47
CA LEU A 205 0.53 -10.60 -1.93
C LEU A 205 1.61 -11.46 -1.26
N ALA A 206 1.56 -11.62 0.07
CA ALA A 206 2.55 -12.42 0.79
C ALA A 206 2.57 -13.90 0.35
N LYS A 207 1.40 -14.50 0.09
CA LYS A 207 1.33 -15.88 -0.42
C LYS A 207 1.94 -15.98 -1.81
N GLN A 208 1.61 -15.05 -2.70
CA GLN A 208 2.15 -15.06 -4.05
C GLN A 208 3.67 -14.86 -4.03
N VAL A 209 4.18 -13.90 -3.27
CA VAL A 209 5.62 -13.64 -3.13
C VAL A 209 6.36 -14.89 -2.66
N ARG A 210 5.80 -15.61 -1.70
CA ARG A 210 6.38 -16.89 -1.24
C ARG A 210 6.31 -17.97 -2.31
N HIS A 211 5.15 -18.13 -2.96
CA HIS A 211 4.93 -19.14 -4.00
C HIS A 211 5.89 -18.94 -5.18
N ASP A 212 6.09 -17.69 -5.60
CA ASP A 212 6.86 -17.33 -6.79
C ASP A 212 8.37 -17.20 -6.47
N GLY A 213 8.81 -17.55 -5.25
CA GLY A 213 10.23 -17.47 -4.86
C GLY A 213 10.77 -16.04 -4.69
N LEU A 214 9.89 -15.04 -4.61
CA LEU A 214 10.24 -13.61 -4.59
C LEU A 214 10.52 -13.08 -3.18
N THR A 215 10.90 -13.94 -2.22
CA THR A 215 11.06 -13.54 -0.80
C THR A 215 12.13 -12.44 -0.63
N SER A 216 13.15 -12.40 -1.48
CA SER A 216 14.16 -11.34 -1.51
C SER A 216 13.61 -9.95 -1.89
N LYS A 217 12.43 -9.90 -2.51
CA LYS A 217 11.70 -8.66 -2.85
C LYS A 217 10.73 -8.24 -1.76
N TRP A 218 10.58 -9.01 -0.68
CA TRP A 218 9.75 -8.64 0.46
C TRP A 218 10.53 -7.80 1.46
N ARG A 219 10.13 -6.55 1.68
CA ARG A 219 10.77 -5.68 2.65
C ARG A 219 10.20 -5.87 4.05
N ARG A 220 11.02 -5.64 5.07
CA ARG A 220 10.58 -5.68 6.47
C ARG A 220 9.40 -4.73 6.74
N SER A 221 9.41 -3.53 6.16
CA SER A 221 8.31 -2.55 6.28
C SER A 221 6.98 -3.03 5.69
N MET A 222 6.97 -4.06 4.84
CA MET A 222 5.72 -4.69 4.37
C MET A 222 5.19 -5.76 5.34
N SER A 223 6.04 -6.20 6.28
CA SER A 223 5.67 -7.20 7.29
C SER A 223 5.03 -6.57 8.52
N ASP A 224 5.22 -5.28 8.73
CA ASP A 224 4.70 -4.52 9.86
C ASP A 224 3.96 -3.31 9.29
N TRP A 225 2.64 -3.29 9.35
CA TRP A 225 1.84 -2.26 8.68
C TRP A 225 0.74 -1.70 9.57
N TRP A 226 0.27 -0.53 9.17
CA TRP A 226 -0.91 0.09 9.76
C TRP A 226 -2.16 -0.38 9.01
N ASN A 227 -2.96 -1.20 9.67
CA ASN A 227 -4.29 -1.57 9.21
C ASN A 227 -5.31 -0.56 9.75
N ILE A 228 -5.80 0.32 8.86
CA ILE A 228 -6.75 1.38 9.21
C ILE A 228 -8.10 0.84 9.68
N ARG A 229 -8.47 -0.37 9.26
CA ARG A 229 -9.74 -0.98 9.62
C ARG A 229 -9.81 -1.27 11.11
N TRP A 230 -8.67 -1.63 11.73
CA TRP A 230 -8.58 -1.78 13.18
C TRP A 230 -8.75 -0.46 13.93
N THR A 231 -8.16 0.62 13.40
CA THR A 231 -8.33 1.97 13.96
C THR A 231 -9.81 2.36 13.97
N LEU A 232 -10.49 2.21 12.83
CA LEU A 232 -11.91 2.54 12.71
C LEU A 232 -12.79 1.63 13.57
N CYS A 233 -12.48 0.33 13.67
CA CYS A 233 -13.22 -0.59 14.55
C CYS A 233 -13.14 -0.19 16.02
N ARG A 234 -11.94 0.19 16.48
CA ARG A 234 -11.74 0.64 17.87
C ARG A 234 -12.60 1.87 18.15
N ALA A 235 -12.62 2.82 17.23
CA ALA A 235 -13.40 4.04 17.39
C ALA A 235 -14.92 3.77 17.47
N GLU A 236 -15.40 2.75 16.75
CA GLU A 236 -16.80 2.31 16.77
C GLU A 236 -17.14 1.30 17.89
N GLY A 237 -16.18 0.98 18.76
CA GLY A 237 -16.37 -0.03 19.81
C GLY A 237 -16.57 -1.46 19.27
N ARG A 238 -16.21 -1.72 18.01
CA ARG A 238 -16.30 -3.04 17.37
C ARG A 238 -15.15 -3.94 17.79
N ARG A 239 -15.42 -5.25 17.86
CA ARG A 239 -14.45 -6.24 18.38
C ARG A 239 -13.58 -6.84 17.29
N ASP A 240 -14.04 -6.85 16.03
CA ASP A 240 -13.32 -7.45 14.91
C ASP A 240 -13.30 -6.53 13.68
N ALA A 241 -12.12 -6.34 13.08
CA ALA A 241 -11.92 -5.65 11.80
C ALA A 241 -12.85 -6.15 10.69
N LYS A 242 -13.24 -7.43 10.71
CA LYS A 242 -14.14 -8.02 9.71
C LYS A 242 -15.56 -7.48 9.77
N GLU A 243 -15.98 -7.00 10.93
CA GLU A 243 -17.31 -6.41 11.11
C GLU A 243 -17.42 -5.06 10.40
N MET A 244 -16.29 -4.40 10.14
CA MET A 244 -16.24 -3.11 9.46
C MET A 244 -16.22 -3.28 7.94
N ARG A 245 -17.40 -3.12 7.33
CA ARG A 245 -17.52 -3.10 5.86
C ARG A 245 -17.09 -1.75 5.32
N MET A 246 -16.70 -1.70 4.05
CA MET A 246 -16.35 -0.45 3.36
C MET A 246 -17.46 0.61 3.49
N ARG A 247 -18.72 0.20 3.32
CA ARG A 247 -19.88 1.09 3.52
C ARG A 247 -19.92 1.71 4.92
N ASP A 248 -19.62 0.91 5.95
CA ASP A 248 -19.61 1.38 7.33
C ASP A 248 -18.49 2.41 7.54
N GLN A 249 -17.31 2.18 6.95
CA GLN A 249 -16.20 3.14 6.96
C GLN A 249 -16.59 4.47 6.29
N MET A 250 -17.24 4.39 5.12
CA MET A 250 -17.70 5.59 4.39
C MET A 250 -18.77 6.36 5.15
N THR A 251 -19.71 5.67 5.80
CA THR A 251 -20.71 6.32 6.66
C THR A 251 -20.05 6.97 7.87
N LEU A 252 -19.09 6.28 8.49
CA LEU A 252 -18.37 6.74 9.67
C LEU A 252 -17.52 8.00 9.42
N LEU A 253 -17.06 8.18 8.19
CA LEU A 253 -16.22 9.30 7.76
C LEU A 253 -17.01 10.35 6.96
N ASP A 254 -18.34 10.23 6.89
CA ASP A 254 -19.22 11.08 6.08
C ASP A 254 -18.79 11.18 4.59
N LYS A 255 -18.24 10.09 4.06
CA LYS A 255 -17.69 9.95 2.70
C LYS A 255 -18.57 9.15 1.73
N SER A 256 -19.87 9.11 2.00
CA SER A 256 -20.84 8.25 1.26
C SER A 256 -20.94 8.54 -0.26
N GLY A 257 -20.47 9.71 -0.72
CA GLY A 257 -20.45 10.10 -2.15
C GLY A 257 -19.19 9.71 -2.94
N ILE A 258 -18.11 9.30 -2.27
CA ILE A 258 -16.78 9.14 -2.88
C ILE A 258 -16.63 7.82 -3.65
N ASP A 259 -17.56 6.88 -3.51
CA ASP A 259 -17.50 5.51 -4.05
C ASP A 259 -17.73 5.39 -5.58
N ARG A 260 -17.60 6.49 -6.33
CA ARG A 260 -17.90 6.54 -7.77
C ARG A 260 -16.69 6.73 -8.69
N GLY A 261 -15.49 6.77 -8.14
CA GLY A 261 -14.29 6.93 -8.95
C GLY A 261 -13.92 5.66 -9.72
N SER A 262 -13.22 5.85 -10.83
CA SER A 262 -12.68 4.78 -11.67
C SER A 262 -11.23 5.09 -12.02
N GLY A 263 -10.46 4.05 -12.38
CA GLY A 263 -9.07 4.19 -12.79
C GLY A 263 -8.07 3.41 -11.92
N PRO A 264 -6.82 3.31 -12.40
CA PRO A 264 -5.82 2.41 -11.85
C PRO A 264 -5.33 2.79 -10.46
N THR A 265 -5.32 4.07 -10.09
CA THR A 265 -4.85 4.53 -8.76
C THR A 265 -5.99 4.80 -7.78
N TYR A 266 -7.25 4.77 -8.23
CA TYR A 266 -8.40 5.25 -7.47
C TYR A 266 -8.52 4.61 -6.07
N ARG A 267 -8.34 3.28 -5.95
CA ARG A 267 -8.47 2.61 -4.65
C ARG A 267 -7.40 3.03 -3.64
N ALA A 268 -6.15 3.16 -4.09
CA ALA A 268 -5.05 3.63 -3.24
C ALA A 268 -5.24 5.11 -2.83
N ARG A 269 -5.75 5.95 -3.75
CA ARG A 269 -6.09 7.35 -3.44
C ARG A 269 -7.23 7.46 -2.44
N ARG A 270 -8.28 6.65 -2.60
CA ARG A 270 -9.39 6.57 -1.66
C ARG A 270 -8.91 6.12 -0.28
N LEU A 271 -8.01 5.13 -0.22
CA LEU A 271 -7.36 4.72 1.02
C LEU A 271 -6.59 5.89 1.65
N ALA A 272 -5.81 6.63 0.88
CA ALA A 272 -5.10 7.81 1.37
C ALA A 272 -6.05 8.90 1.89
N SER A 273 -7.18 9.13 1.22
CA SER A 273 -8.24 10.05 1.69
C SER A 273 -8.77 9.64 3.06
N ILE A 274 -9.09 8.35 3.26
CA ILE A 274 -9.50 7.81 4.57
C ILE A 274 -8.42 7.99 5.63
N VAL A 275 -7.16 7.74 5.27
CA VAL A 275 -6.01 7.92 6.17
C VAL A 275 -5.89 9.38 6.60
N CYS A 276 -6.03 10.33 5.68
CA CYS A 276 -6.04 11.75 6.01
C CYS A 276 -7.15 12.09 7.02
N ASP A 277 -8.39 11.61 6.84
CA ASP A 277 -9.47 11.89 7.81
C ASP A 277 -9.17 11.30 9.20
N ILE A 278 -8.63 10.07 9.25
CA ILE A 278 -8.25 9.41 10.51
C ILE A 278 -7.20 10.25 11.25
N LEU A 279 -6.25 10.82 10.52
CA LEU A 279 -5.17 11.62 11.09
C LEU A 279 -5.63 13.02 11.49
N ILE A 280 -6.42 13.68 10.65
CA ILE A 280 -6.80 15.09 10.81
C ILE A 280 -8.01 15.22 11.72
N ASP A 281 -9.11 14.54 11.39
CA ASP A 281 -10.39 14.73 12.08
C ASP A 281 -10.44 13.94 13.38
N ARG A 282 -9.87 12.73 13.38
CA ARG A 282 -9.86 11.86 14.57
C ARG A 282 -8.62 12.00 15.42
N LYS A 283 -7.58 12.68 14.93
CA LYS A 283 -6.30 12.91 15.63
C LYS A 283 -5.66 11.61 16.12
N GLU A 284 -5.83 10.53 15.35
CA GLU A 284 -5.20 9.25 15.63
C GLU A 284 -3.72 9.30 15.21
N VAL A 285 -2.88 8.53 15.89
CA VAL A 285 -1.44 8.46 15.58
C VAL A 285 -1.19 7.24 14.66
N PRO A 286 -0.45 7.40 13.55
CA PRO A 286 -0.03 6.25 12.74
C PRO A 286 0.67 5.21 13.60
N CYS A 287 0.28 3.95 13.50
CA CYS A 287 0.93 2.89 14.26
C CYS A 287 0.85 1.53 13.57
N ILE A 288 1.91 0.74 13.75
CA ILE A 288 1.87 -0.68 13.37
C ILE A 288 0.90 -1.40 14.30
N ASN A 289 -0.18 -1.93 13.73
CA ASN A 289 -1.19 -2.66 14.47
C ASN A 289 -1.50 -4.06 13.87
N ASP A 290 -0.90 -4.39 12.72
CA ASP A 290 -0.88 -5.73 12.15
C ASP A 290 0.55 -6.09 11.68
N CYS A 291 0.85 -7.39 11.70
CA CYS A 291 2.15 -7.90 11.27
C CYS A 291 2.10 -9.33 10.70
N LEU A 292 3.10 -9.65 9.87
CA LEU A 292 3.41 -11.00 9.41
C LEU A 292 4.38 -11.67 10.38
N VAL A 293 4.00 -12.82 10.91
CA VAL A 293 4.87 -13.63 11.78
C VAL A 293 5.50 -14.76 10.95
N PRO A 294 6.84 -14.93 10.97
CA PRO A 294 7.50 -16.02 10.26
C PRO A 294 6.87 -17.38 10.62
N ASN A 295 6.59 -18.22 9.61
CA ASN A 295 5.93 -19.54 9.71
C ASN A 295 4.42 -19.56 9.96
N ALA A 296 3.76 -18.40 10.05
CA ALA A 296 2.31 -18.30 9.98
C ALA A 296 1.95 -17.37 8.82
N ILE A 297 1.15 -17.86 7.87
CA ILE A 297 0.38 -16.96 7.01
C ILE A 297 -0.59 -16.23 7.97
N VAL A 298 -0.15 -15.06 8.45
CA VAL A 298 -0.74 -14.14 9.46
C VAL A 298 -1.27 -14.78 10.74
N MET A 299 -0.56 -14.52 11.83
CA MET A 299 -1.17 -14.35 13.16
C MET A 299 -1.11 -12.86 13.49
N SER A 300 -2.23 -12.15 13.35
CA SER A 300 -2.45 -10.90 14.08
C SER A 300 -2.21 -11.15 15.57
N ARG A 301 -1.71 -10.16 16.31
CA ARG A 301 -1.46 -10.26 17.77
C ARG A 301 -2.73 -10.51 18.62
N ARG A 302 -3.91 -10.67 17.99
CA ARG A 302 -5.17 -11.14 18.56
C ARG A 302 -5.88 -11.94 17.47
N GLU A 303 -6.30 -13.17 17.79
CA GLU A 303 -6.93 -14.13 16.88
C GLU A 303 -7.84 -13.48 15.83
N ILE A 304 -7.34 -13.33 14.59
CA ILE A 304 -8.24 -13.29 13.44
C ILE A 304 -8.65 -14.75 13.23
N SER A 305 -9.81 -15.10 13.76
CA SER A 305 -10.57 -16.29 13.39
C SER A 305 -10.63 -16.32 11.86
N LYS A 306 -9.78 -17.11 11.21
CA LYS A 306 -9.56 -17.24 9.75
C LYS A 306 -10.89 -17.32 8.95
N PRO A 307 -10.98 -17.09 7.62
CA PRO A 307 -11.83 -18.03 6.89
C PRO A 307 -11.08 -19.37 6.94
N GLU A 308 -11.54 -20.27 7.80
CA GLU A 308 -10.87 -21.48 8.29
C GLU A 308 -10.08 -22.32 7.27
N TRP A 309 -9.01 -22.94 7.77
CA TRP A 309 -8.86 -24.40 7.69
C TRP A 309 -8.50 -24.86 9.11
N HIS A 310 -9.39 -25.63 9.74
CA HIS A 310 -9.24 -26.16 11.09
C HIS A 310 -8.29 -27.36 11.13
N VAL A 311 -7.36 -27.39 12.09
CA VAL A 311 -7.13 -28.57 12.97
C VAL A 311 -6.60 -28.10 14.34
N PRO A 312 -7.43 -28.09 15.40
CA PRO A 312 -6.93 -27.82 16.76
C PRO A 312 -7.42 -28.83 17.82
N LYS A 313 -6.48 -29.44 18.56
CA LYS A 313 -6.12 -29.06 19.94
C LYS A 313 -5.07 -29.99 20.56
N GLU A 314 -4.99 -31.27 20.17
CA GLU A 314 -3.97 -32.20 20.68
C GLU A 314 -2.71 -32.31 19.81
N VAL A 315 -2.77 -31.91 18.53
CA VAL A 315 -1.71 -32.12 17.52
C VAL A 315 -0.41 -31.32 17.78
N ARG A 316 -0.42 -30.34 18.67
CA ARG A 316 0.83 -29.73 19.21
C ARG A 316 1.18 -30.12 20.64
N ARG A 317 0.40 -30.93 21.36
CA ARG A 317 0.87 -31.47 22.65
C ARG A 317 2.09 -32.38 22.44
N LEU A 318 2.24 -32.98 21.26
CA LEU A 318 3.31 -33.94 20.93
C LEU A 318 4.51 -33.35 20.16
N ALA A 319 4.36 -32.40 19.24
CA ALA A 319 5.52 -31.79 18.56
C ALA A 319 6.41 -30.91 19.48
N ARG A 320 5.97 -30.68 20.74
CA ARG A 320 6.58 -29.85 21.77
C ARG A 320 7.76 -30.48 22.53
N ARG A 321 8.30 -31.63 22.14
CA ARG A 321 9.32 -32.35 22.94
C ARG A 321 10.77 -32.36 22.40
N PHE A 322 11.08 -31.63 21.31
CA PHE A 322 12.43 -31.54 20.68
C PHE A 322 12.89 -32.86 19.99
N PRO A 323 14.02 -32.94 19.24
CA PRO A 323 14.82 -31.94 18.46
C PRO A 323 15.49 -32.53 17.18
N SER A 324 15.20 -32.07 15.96
CA SER A 324 16.15 -31.99 14.80
C SER A 324 15.32 -31.74 13.53
N ARG A 325 15.24 -30.51 12.99
CA ARG A 325 16.04 -30.07 11.83
C ARG A 325 16.32 -31.21 10.84
N PHE A 326 15.83 -31.07 9.59
CA PHE A 326 16.08 -31.97 8.45
C PHE A 326 15.33 -33.32 8.47
N ALA A 327 14.52 -33.55 7.45
CA ALA A 327 14.06 -34.80 6.85
C ALA A 327 12.91 -34.34 5.94
N ASP A 328 13.21 -33.89 4.72
CA ASP A 328 13.36 -34.76 3.54
C ASP A 328 12.38 -35.94 3.56
N ASP A 329 11.55 -35.93 2.52
CA ASP A 329 10.66 -36.97 2.03
C ASP A 329 9.55 -37.48 2.97
N GLU A 330 8.32 -37.50 2.46
CA GLU A 330 7.80 -38.71 1.80
C GLU A 330 6.34 -38.52 1.37
N ASP A 331 6.15 -38.58 0.05
CA ASP A 331 5.07 -39.25 -0.69
C ASP A 331 3.61 -39.15 -0.20
N ARG A 332 2.86 -38.30 -0.91
CA ARG A 332 1.78 -38.71 -1.85
C ARG A 332 1.24 -37.54 -2.68
#